data_AF-A0A1V9E4J8-F1
#
_entry.id   AF-A0A1V9E4J8-F1
#
_cell.length_a   1.000
_cell.length_b   1.000
_cell.length_c   1.000
_cell.angle_alpha   90.00
_cell.angle_beta   90.00
_cell.angle_gamma   90.00
#
_symmetry.space_group_name_H-M   'P 1'
#
loop_
_entity.id
_entity.type
_entity.pdbx_description
1 polymer ?
#
loop_
_entity_poly.entity_id
_entity_poly.type
_entity_poly.pdbx_seq_one_letter_code
_entity_poly.pdbx_strand_id
1 'polypeptide(L)'
;MGLESYLLEVCFKNPVSQTDIKDIIESAGATFLAQKSNTEPFDTYRNFYFEIRSDLGLTELNILLAPEKRVVTNFSLRFSILSPSSVIDQSFEFLNKINTIRSIKVIDTDNKLKELDLSADQFKLNKDIVRKRQIIINNKTGLVIEGGADTTEYIHNNNLMEKIWGQN
;
A
#
# COMPACT_ATOMS: atom_id res chain seq x y z
N MET A 1 12.59 7.73 3.31
CA MET A 1 11.55 6.69 3.18
C MET A 1 10.27 7.28 3.73
N GLY A 2 9.16 7.05 3.03
CA GLY A 2 7.92 7.78 3.20
C GLY A 2 7.23 7.49 4.53
N LEU A 3 7.56 8.29 5.54
CA LEU A 3 7.00 8.20 6.89
C LEU A 3 5.50 8.53 6.93
N GLU A 4 4.97 9.05 5.83
CA GLU A 4 3.60 9.42 5.59
C GLU A 4 2.69 8.26 5.15
N SER A 5 3.25 7.07 4.89
CA SER A 5 2.48 5.90 4.46
C SER A 5 2.89 4.64 5.21
N TYR A 6 1.94 3.73 5.39
CA TYR A 6 2.26 2.33 5.64
C TYR A 6 2.66 1.69 4.31
N LEU A 7 3.81 1.04 4.29
CA LEU A 7 4.30 0.33 3.11
C LEU A 7 4.39 -1.17 3.37
N LEU A 8 3.64 -1.93 2.58
CA LEU A 8 3.65 -3.38 2.56
C LEU A 8 4.32 -3.87 1.27
N GLU A 9 5.21 -4.84 1.39
CA GLU A 9 5.71 -5.59 0.25
C GLU A 9 4.93 -6.91 0.14
N VAL A 10 4.36 -7.15 -1.02
CA VAL A 10 3.56 -8.35 -1.30
C VAL A 10 4.32 -9.23 -2.28
N CYS A 11 4.80 -10.36 -1.81
CA CYS A 11 5.60 -11.31 -2.58
C CYS A 11 4.72 -12.46 -3.05
N PHE A 12 4.71 -12.74 -4.35
CA PHE A 12 4.10 -13.95 -4.88
C PHE A 12 4.96 -15.16 -4.53
N LYS A 13 4.36 -16.22 -3.98
CA LYS A 13 5.10 -17.47 -3.70
C LYS A 13 5.60 -18.13 -4.99
N ASN A 14 4.82 -17.98 -6.06
CA ASN A 14 5.20 -18.36 -7.42
C ASN A 14 5.16 -17.10 -8.30
N PRO A 15 6.26 -16.72 -8.98
CA PRO A 15 6.29 -15.54 -9.84
C PRO A 15 5.18 -15.58 -10.90
N VAL A 16 4.62 -14.41 -11.17
CA VAL A 16 3.48 -14.25 -12.09
C VAL A 16 3.97 -13.68 -13.42
N SER A 17 3.45 -14.16 -14.55
CA SER A 17 3.79 -13.56 -15.85
C SER A 17 3.40 -12.09 -15.89
N GLN A 18 4.25 -11.25 -16.47
CA GLN A 18 3.92 -9.84 -16.72
C GLN A 18 2.64 -9.69 -17.55
N THR A 19 2.34 -10.62 -18.45
CA THR A 19 1.11 -10.57 -19.26
C THR A 19 -0.15 -10.70 -18.42
N ASP A 20 -0.06 -11.42 -17.30
CA ASP A 20 -1.22 -11.82 -16.50
C ASP A 20 -1.38 -10.93 -15.26
N ILE A 21 -0.33 -10.18 -14.88
CA ILE A 21 -0.31 -9.45 -13.61
C ILE A 21 -1.40 -8.39 -13.55
N LYS A 22 -1.69 -7.72 -14.66
CA LYS A 22 -2.75 -6.71 -14.73
C LYS A 22 -4.09 -7.36 -14.41
N ASP A 23 -4.45 -8.41 -15.13
CA ASP A 23 -5.73 -9.10 -14.97
C ASP A 23 -5.88 -9.70 -13.56
N ILE A 24 -4.80 -10.25 -13.00
CA ILE A 24 -4.78 -10.76 -11.62
C ILE A 24 -5.07 -9.64 -10.61
N ILE A 25 -4.38 -8.51 -10.72
CA ILE A 25 -4.56 -7.38 -9.80
C ILE A 25 -5.96 -6.75 -9.96
N GLU A 26 -6.45 -6.60 -11.19
CA GLU A 26 -7.79 -6.07 -11.45
C GLU A 26 -8.89 -7.02 -10.96
N SER A 27 -8.73 -8.33 -11.12
CA SER A 27 -9.70 -9.32 -10.64
C SER A 27 -9.86 -9.35 -9.12
N ALA A 28 -8.87 -8.86 -8.37
CA ALA A 28 -8.97 -8.70 -6.92
C ALA A 28 -9.62 -7.37 -6.49
N GLY A 29 -9.91 -6.47 -7.44
CA GLY A 29 -10.68 -5.24 -7.22
C GLY A 29 -9.87 -3.94 -7.27
N ALA A 30 -8.62 -3.97 -7.75
CA ALA A 30 -7.84 -2.75 -8.01
C ALA A 30 -8.07 -2.25 -9.44
N THR A 31 -7.86 -0.96 -9.68
CA THR A 31 -8.01 -0.31 -10.99
C THR A 31 -6.64 0.06 -11.54
N PHE A 32 -6.32 -0.34 -12.78
CA PHE A 32 -5.06 0.03 -13.42
C PHE A 32 -5.01 1.50 -13.85
N LEU A 33 -3.91 2.17 -13.52
CA LEU A 33 -3.68 3.59 -13.82
C LEU A 33 -2.82 3.75 -15.08
N ALA A 34 -3.45 3.70 -16.25
CA ALA A 34 -2.76 3.76 -17.54
C ALA A 34 -1.93 5.04 -17.75
N GLN A 35 -2.35 6.17 -17.19
CA GLN A 35 -1.65 7.45 -17.34
C GLN A 35 -0.40 7.58 -16.46
N LYS A 36 -0.32 6.80 -15.36
CA LYS A 36 0.86 6.75 -14.47
C LYS A 36 1.80 5.60 -14.83
N SER A 37 1.25 4.54 -15.39
CA SER A 37 1.99 3.34 -15.77
C SER A 37 2.72 3.54 -17.08
N ASN A 38 3.88 2.91 -17.20
CA ASN A 38 4.63 2.93 -18.45
C ASN A 38 4.81 1.50 -19.01
N THR A 39 4.79 1.41 -20.33
CA THR A 39 4.99 0.17 -21.08
C THR A 39 6.21 0.32 -21.97
N GLU A 40 7.23 0.95 -21.41
CA GLU A 40 8.52 1.20 -22.07
C GLU A 40 9.12 -0.10 -22.64
N PRO A 41 10.07 0.01 -23.59
CA PRO A 41 10.75 -1.15 -24.18
C PRO A 41 11.27 -2.16 -23.15
N PHE A 42 11.35 -3.44 -23.55
CA PHE A 42 11.67 -4.56 -22.67
C PHE A 42 13.04 -4.45 -21.96
N ASP A 43 13.96 -3.68 -22.51
CA ASP A 43 15.30 -3.38 -21.99
C ASP A 43 15.33 -2.22 -20.98
N THR A 44 14.17 -1.70 -20.58
CA THR A 44 14.03 -0.63 -19.59
C THR A 44 13.16 -1.05 -18.40
N TYR A 45 13.19 -0.25 -17.33
CA TYR A 45 12.32 -0.44 -16.18
C TYR A 45 10.88 -0.11 -16.55
N ARG A 46 9.95 -0.99 -16.15
CA ARG A 46 8.52 -0.79 -16.34
C ARG A 46 7.81 -0.66 -15.01
N ASN A 47 6.91 0.30 -14.91
CA ASN A 47 6.11 0.58 -13.72
C ASN A 47 4.63 0.38 -14.04
N PHE A 48 3.96 -0.42 -13.21
CA PHE A 48 2.51 -0.59 -13.24
C PHE A 48 1.92 -0.07 -11.95
N TYR A 49 1.05 0.92 -12.07
CA TYR A 49 0.35 1.53 -10.95
C TYR A 49 -1.11 1.09 -10.95
N PHE A 50 -1.60 0.75 -9.77
CA PHE A 50 -3.01 0.46 -9.54
C PHE A 50 -3.49 1.19 -8.30
N GLU A 51 -4.81 1.34 -8.19
CA GLU A 51 -5.44 1.86 -6.98
C GLU A 51 -6.70 1.11 -6.58
N ILE A 52 -6.97 1.10 -5.28
CA ILE A 52 -8.26 0.73 -4.71
C ILE A 52 -8.79 2.01 -4.07
N ARG A 53 -9.81 2.59 -4.68
CA ARG A 53 -10.39 3.87 -4.27
C ARG A 53 -11.74 3.64 -3.61
N SER A 54 -11.95 4.27 -2.46
CA SER A 54 -13.24 4.43 -1.82
C SER A 54 -13.47 5.90 -1.49
N ASP A 55 -14.70 6.25 -1.10
CA ASP A 55 -15.06 7.61 -0.68
C ASP A 55 -14.25 8.09 0.54
N LEU A 56 -13.61 7.17 1.25
CA LEU A 56 -12.88 7.43 2.49
C LEU A 56 -11.36 7.35 2.34
N GLY A 57 -10.84 6.98 1.16
CA GLY A 57 -9.41 6.98 0.91
C GLY A 57 -8.92 6.06 -0.20
N LEU A 58 -7.60 5.98 -0.28
CA LEU A 58 -6.88 5.35 -1.38
C LEU A 58 -5.88 4.33 -0.84
N THR A 59 -5.85 3.17 -1.48
CA THR A 59 -4.73 2.23 -1.42
C THR A 59 -4.05 2.22 -2.77
N GLU A 60 -2.75 2.49 -2.79
CA GLU A 60 -1.95 2.51 -4.02
C GLU A 60 -1.10 1.25 -4.12
N LEU A 61 -0.96 0.74 -5.33
CA LEU A 61 -0.11 -0.39 -5.64
C LEU A 61 0.88 0.00 -6.71
N ASN A 62 2.12 -0.49 -6.57
CA ASN A 62 3.16 -0.30 -7.56
C ASN A 62 3.89 -1.61 -7.84
N ILE A 63 4.08 -1.90 -9.12
CA ILE A 63 4.89 -3.02 -9.61
C ILE A 63 6.05 -2.44 -10.39
N LEU A 64 7.27 -2.64 -9.90
CA LEU A 64 8.49 -2.32 -10.63
C LEU A 64 9.03 -3.60 -11.27
N LEU A 65 9.09 -3.61 -12.60
CA LEU A 65 9.66 -4.71 -13.37
C LEU A 65 10.98 -4.27 -13.99
N ALA A 66 12.05 -4.95 -13.59
CA ALA A 66 13.39 -4.68 -14.11
C ALA A 66 13.51 -5.00 -15.61
N PRO A 67 14.48 -4.39 -16.31
CA PRO A 67 14.82 -4.76 -17.68
C PRO A 67 14.94 -6.26 -17.86
N GLU A 68 14.44 -6.73 -19.00
CA GLU A 68 14.48 -8.12 -19.44
C GLU A 68 13.70 -9.13 -18.57
N LYS A 69 13.08 -8.70 -17.47
CA LYS A 69 12.25 -9.58 -16.66
C LYS A 69 10.86 -9.72 -17.28
N ARG A 70 10.39 -10.97 -17.38
CA ARG A 70 9.05 -11.31 -17.86
C ARG A 70 8.12 -11.80 -16.76
N VAL A 71 8.62 -11.86 -15.52
CA VAL A 71 7.88 -12.32 -14.36
C VAL A 71 7.94 -11.28 -13.26
N VAL A 72 6.82 -11.12 -12.56
CA VAL A 72 6.64 -10.27 -11.41
C VAL A 72 6.74 -11.15 -10.16
N THR A 73 7.68 -10.82 -9.28
CA THR A 73 7.91 -11.54 -8.02
C THR A 73 7.21 -10.89 -6.84
N ASN A 74 7.06 -9.56 -6.87
CA ASN A 74 6.44 -8.80 -5.81
C ASN A 74 5.74 -7.55 -6.37
N PHE A 75 4.97 -6.91 -5.51
CA PHE A 75 4.50 -5.55 -5.68
C PHE A 75 4.47 -4.84 -4.33
N SER A 76 4.52 -3.52 -4.35
CA SER A 76 4.32 -2.70 -3.17
C SER A 76 2.85 -2.31 -3.07
N LEU A 77 2.30 -2.35 -1.85
CA LEU A 77 1.00 -1.81 -1.51
C LEU A 77 1.19 -0.77 -0.41
N ARG A 78 0.61 0.42 -0.58
CA ARG A 78 0.69 1.48 0.42
C ARG A 78 -0.64 2.18 0.62
N PHE A 79 -0.81 2.72 1.82
CA PHE A 79 -1.89 3.65 2.17
C PHE A 79 -1.36 4.64 3.21
N SER A 80 -1.96 5.83 3.29
CA SER A 80 -1.51 6.89 4.20
C SER A 80 -1.58 6.42 5.66
N ILE A 81 -0.65 6.89 6.52
CA ILE A 81 -0.75 6.67 7.98
C ILE A 81 -1.99 7.33 8.59
N LEU A 82 -2.60 8.26 7.86
CA LEU A 82 -3.81 9.00 8.22
C LEU A 82 -5.09 8.31 7.78
N SER A 83 -4.97 7.21 7.05
CA SER A 83 -6.13 6.54 6.47
C SER A 83 -7.06 5.99 7.56
N PRO A 84 -8.38 6.11 7.40
CA PRO A 84 -9.33 5.52 8.33
C PRO A 84 -9.24 3.99 8.35
N SER A 85 -9.84 3.36 9.38
CA SER A 85 -9.86 1.90 9.52
C SER A 85 -10.42 1.19 8.28
N SER A 86 -11.37 1.81 7.59
CA SER A 86 -11.96 1.28 6.34
C SER A 86 -10.95 1.11 5.21
N VAL A 87 -9.93 1.98 5.10
CA VAL A 87 -8.85 1.83 4.11
C VAL A 87 -7.90 0.70 4.48
N ILE A 88 -7.75 0.41 5.77
CA ILE A 88 -7.02 -0.78 6.20
C ILE A 88 -7.84 -2.03 5.85
N ASP A 89 -9.14 -2.02 6.14
CA ASP A 89 -10.05 -3.12 5.81
C ASP A 89 -10.06 -3.41 4.30
N GLN A 90 -10.24 -2.39 3.45
CA GLN A 90 -10.21 -2.57 1.98
C GLN A 90 -8.88 -3.14 1.50
N SER A 91 -7.76 -2.72 2.09
CA SER A 91 -6.42 -3.21 1.72
C SER A 91 -6.26 -4.68 2.07
N PHE A 92 -6.69 -5.09 3.26
CA PHE A 92 -6.61 -6.48 3.70
C PHE A 92 -7.64 -7.38 3.00
N GLU A 93 -8.82 -6.87 2.65
CA GLU A 93 -9.76 -7.58 1.78
C GLU A 93 -9.16 -7.85 0.40
N PHE A 94 -8.50 -6.86 -0.20
CA PHE A 94 -7.77 -7.03 -1.45
C PHE A 94 -6.65 -8.06 -1.31
N LEU A 95 -5.83 -7.98 -0.26
CA LEU A 95 -4.75 -8.95 -0.03
C LEU A 95 -5.28 -10.37 0.13
N ASN A 96 -6.40 -10.54 0.85
CA ASN A 96 -7.07 -11.84 0.97
C ASN A 96 -7.57 -12.34 -0.39
N LYS A 97 -8.20 -11.49 -1.20
CA LYS A 97 -8.63 -11.84 -2.57
C LYS A 97 -7.46 -12.21 -3.48
N ILE A 98 -6.36 -11.44 -3.46
CA ILE A 98 -5.15 -11.81 -4.21
C ILE A 98 -4.63 -13.16 -3.75
N ASN A 99 -4.59 -13.42 -2.43
CA ASN A 99 -4.07 -14.67 -1.90
C ASN A 99 -4.88 -15.90 -2.32
N THR A 100 -6.19 -15.75 -2.59
CA THR A 100 -7.00 -16.84 -3.15
C THR A 100 -6.72 -17.08 -4.65
N ILE A 101 -6.35 -16.05 -5.40
CA ILE A 101 -6.04 -16.13 -6.85
C ILE A 101 -4.60 -16.63 -7.06
N ARG A 102 -3.65 -16.09 -6.31
CA ARG A 102 -2.22 -16.42 -6.30
C ARG A 102 -1.70 -16.34 -4.88
N SER A 103 -1.12 -17.42 -4.38
CA SER A 103 -0.58 -17.42 -3.01
C SER A 103 0.50 -16.36 -2.85
N ILE A 104 0.35 -15.54 -1.82
CA ILE A 104 1.26 -14.44 -1.49
C ILE A 104 1.83 -14.60 -0.08
N LYS A 105 2.87 -13.82 0.18
CA LYS A 105 3.41 -13.47 1.49
C LYS A 105 3.42 -11.95 1.59
N VAL A 106 3.00 -11.39 2.73
CA VAL A 106 3.00 -9.94 2.95
C VAL A 106 4.02 -9.58 4.02
N ILE A 107 4.84 -8.57 3.74
CA ILE A 107 5.92 -8.11 4.60
C ILE A 107 5.64 -6.65 4.98
N ASP A 108 5.63 -6.38 6.28
CA ASP A 108 5.58 -5.02 6.82
C ASP A 108 6.96 -4.38 6.72
N THR A 109 7.13 -3.45 5.78
CA THR A 109 8.43 -2.80 5.57
C THR A 109 8.78 -1.81 6.68
N ASP A 110 7.78 -1.32 7.41
CA ASP A 110 7.95 -0.39 8.53
C ASP A 110 8.27 -1.11 9.85
N ASN A 111 7.94 -2.41 9.96
CA ASN A 111 8.13 -3.20 11.18
C ASN A 111 9.18 -4.31 11.00
N LYS A 112 10.43 -3.90 10.75
CA LYS A 112 11.60 -4.80 10.67
C LYS A 112 11.43 -5.95 9.67
N LEU A 113 10.67 -5.75 8.58
CA LEU A 113 10.43 -6.76 7.54
C LEU A 113 9.79 -8.05 8.10
N LYS A 114 8.89 -7.92 9.08
CA LYS A 114 8.12 -9.05 9.58
C LYS A 114 7.05 -9.46 8.58
N GLU A 115 6.87 -10.77 8.44
CA GLU A 115 5.71 -11.32 7.74
C GLU A 115 4.43 -10.99 8.53
N LEU A 116 3.42 -10.51 7.81
CA LEU A 116 2.12 -10.20 8.36
C LEU A 116 1.14 -11.34 8.09
N ASP A 117 0.39 -11.68 9.12
CA ASP A 117 -0.86 -12.42 8.95
C ASP A 117 -1.85 -11.55 8.16
N LEU A 118 -2.63 -12.16 7.27
CA LEU A 118 -3.66 -11.47 6.45
C LEU A 118 -4.93 -11.13 7.25
N SER A 119 -4.75 -10.58 8.46
CA SER A 119 -5.82 -10.15 9.36
C SER A 119 -5.74 -8.65 9.61
N ALA A 120 -6.75 -7.91 9.15
CA ALA A 120 -6.86 -6.48 9.39
C ALA A 120 -6.90 -6.16 10.89
N ASP A 121 -7.60 -6.99 11.68
CA ASP A 121 -7.73 -6.80 13.12
C ASP A 121 -6.41 -6.99 13.85
N GLN A 122 -5.61 -8.00 13.51
CA GLN A 122 -4.28 -8.16 14.08
C GLN A 122 -3.36 -7.01 13.70
N PHE A 123 -3.42 -6.53 12.46
CA PHE A 123 -2.67 -5.35 12.03
C PHE A 123 -3.08 -4.10 12.81
N LYS A 124 -4.38 -3.91 13.08
CA LYS A 124 -4.91 -2.82 13.90
C LYS A 124 -4.54 -2.94 15.38
N LEU A 125 -4.20 -4.11 15.91
CA LEU A 125 -3.80 -4.30 17.31
C LEU A 125 -2.30 -4.07 17.57
N ASN A 126 -1.48 -3.93 16.53
CA ASN A 126 -0.05 -3.68 16.67
C ASN A 126 0.20 -2.31 17.32
N LYS A 127 0.76 -2.29 18.54
CA LYS A 127 0.91 -1.08 19.36
C LYS A 127 1.70 0.05 18.71
N ASP A 128 2.72 -0.24 17.89
CA ASP A 128 3.51 0.79 17.21
C ASP A 128 2.70 1.45 16.08
N ILE A 129 1.89 0.66 15.38
CA ILE A 129 0.95 1.10 14.35
C ILE A 129 -0.19 1.90 14.99
N VAL A 130 -0.74 1.38 16.10
CA VAL A 130 -1.76 2.05 16.90
C VAL A 130 -1.25 3.38 17.42
N ARG A 131 -0.03 3.47 17.96
CA ARG A 131 0.54 4.72 18.48
C ARG A 131 0.69 5.79 17.39
N LYS A 132 1.16 5.42 16.19
CA LYS A 132 1.21 6.34 15.03
C LYS A 132 -0.19 6.83 14.64
N ARG A 133 -1.17 5.94 14.55
CA ARG A 133 -2.59 6.31 14.32
C ARG A 133 -3.18 7.13 15.47
N GLN A 134 -2.79 6.82 16.69
CA GLN A 134 -3.33 7.37 17.93
C GLN A 134 -2.82 8.78 18.24
N ILE A 135 -1.64 9.13 17.74
CA ILE A 135 -1.10 10.48 17.87
C ILE A 135 -1.82 11.45 16.91
N ILE A 136 -2.45 10.93 15.86
CA ILE A 136 -3.10 11.70 14.81
C ILE A 136 -4.64 11.72 14.99
N ILE A 137 -5.14 11.20 16.13
CA ILE A 137 -6.57 11.04 16.43
C ILE A 137 -7.25 12.40 16.53
N ASN A 138 -7.89 12.81 15.45
CA ASN A 138 -9.32 13.13 15.48
C ASN A 138 -9.91 13.15 14.07
N ASN A 139 -9.46 12.27 13.18
CA ASN A 139 -10.05 12.12 11.85
C ASN A 139 -11.39 11.34 11.89
N LYS A 140 -12.31 11.70 12.80
CA LYS A 140 -13.67 11.14 12.86
C LYS A 140 -14.50 11.48 11.62
N THR A 141 -14.07 12.49 10.85
CA THR A 141 -14.75 13.03 9.67
C THR A 141 -14.25 12.46 8.34
N GLY A 142 -13.25 11.56 8.34
CA GLY A 142 -12.82 10.87 7.11
C GLY A 142 -12.14 11.80 6.10
N LEU A 143 -11.22 12.66 6.52
CA LEU A 143 -10.31 13.37 5.62
C LEU A 143 -9.60 12.33 4.75
N VAL A 144 -10.00 12.33 3.48
CA VAL A 144 -9.39 11.60 2.39
C VAL A 144 -8.04 12.26 2.12
N ILE A 145 -6.96 11.49 2.27
CA ILE A 145 -5.62 11.98 2.01
C ILE A 145 -5.06 11.11 0.91
N GLU A 146 -4.99 11.67 -0.29
CA GLU A 146 -4.86 10.93 -1.56
C GLU A 146 -3.41 10.60 -1.92
N GLY A 147 -2.46 10.91 -1.04
CA GLY A 147 -1.07 10.57 -1.27
C GLY A 147 -0.10 11.14 -0.24
N GLY A 148 1.18 10.92 -0.50
CA GLY A 148 2.24 11.31 0.41
C GLY A 148 2.42 12.84 0.57
N ALA A 149 2.18 13.60 -0.51
CA ALA A 149 2.21 15.06 -0.48
C ALA A 149 1.08 15.62 0.40
N ASP A 150 -0.16 15.20 0.16
CA ASP A 150 -1.32 15.61 0.96
C ASP A 150 -1.18 15.21 2.43
N THR A 151 -0.60 14.03 2.68
CA THR A 151 -0.32 13.57 4.05
C THR A 151 0.69 14.47 4.73
N THR A 152 1.77 14.83 4.02
CA THR A 152 2.83 15.69 4.55
C THR A 152 2.31 17.11 4.79
N GLU A 153 1.54 17.65 3.85
CA GLU A 153 0.90 18.96 3.98
C GLU A 153 -0.06 18.97 5.17
N TYR A 154 -0.89 17.94 5.34
CA TYR A 154 -1.79 17.84 6.49
C TYR A 154 -1.00 17.80 7.82
N ILE A 155 0.07 17.00 7.89
CA ILE A 155 0.93 16.91 9.08
C ILE A 155 1.56 18.27 9.41
N HIS A 156 2.05 18.98 8.39
CA HIS A 156 2.64 20.30 8.55
C HIS A 156 1.61 21.33 9.01
N ASN A 157 0.48 21.44 8.30
CA ASN A 157 -0.57 22.42 8.57
C ASN A 157 -1.23 22.24 9.94
N ASN A 158 -1.16 21.03 10.51
CA ASN A 158 -1.71 20.72 11.85
C ASN A 158 -0.64 20.63 12.95
N ASN A 159 0.62 21.03 12.68
CA ASN A 159 1.73 20.96 13.64
C ASN A 159 1.91 19.58 14.29
N LEU A 160 1.77 18.51 13.49
CA LEU A 160 1.87 17.13 13.97
C LEU A 160 3.28 16.55 13.84
N MET A 161 4.22 17.28 13.22
CA MET A 161 5.60 16.84 12.95
C MET A 161 6.28 16.27 14.21
N GLU A 162 6.33 17.03 15.31
CA GLU A 162 7.01 16.61 16.56
C GLU A 162 6.32 15.44 17.24
N LYS A 163 5.00 15.29 17.07
CA LYS A 163 4.28 14.18 17.68
C LYS A 163 4.50 12.87 16.91
N ILE A 164 4.61 12.94 15.59
CA ILE A 164 4.83 11.77 14.73
C ILE A 164 6.31 11.36 14.71
N TRP A 165 7.24 12.32 14.76
CA TRP A 165 8.68 12.09 14.55
C TRP A 165 9.60 12.53 15.69
N GLY A 166 9.09 13.23 16.70
CA GLY A 166 9.90 13.82 17.77
C GLY A 166 10.13 12.92 18.99
N GLN A 167 9.90 11.61 18.91
CA GLN A 167 10.21 10.70 20.03
C GLN A 167 11.23 9.64 19.60
N ASN A 168 12.50 10.00 19.76
CA ASN A 168 13.59 9.05 20.00
C ASN A 168 13.54 8.59 21.46
#